data_AF-A0A6I4XIR2-F1
#
_entry.id   AF-A0A6I4XIR2-F1
#
_cell.length_a   1.000
_cell.length_b   1.000
_cell.length_c   1.000
_cell.angle_alpha   90.00
_cell.angle_beta   90.00
_cell.angle_gamma   90.00
#
_symmetry.space_group_name_H-M   'P 1'
#
loop_
_entity.id
_entity.type
_entity.pdbx_description
1 polymer ?
#
loop_
_entity_poly.entity_id
_entity_poly.type
_entity_poly.pdbx_seq_one_letter_code
_entity_poly.pdbx_strand_id
1 'polypeptide(L)'
;ALIAPLVVGTLGQEYNYHLGFSVAAVGMFFGLLQYYFQGRKSLAGIGQAPTNPMSKEEQKKFAKAFMLAIVVALLIFGGAYVTGHLTIDFFINTISVLGILLPVYYFSKMLTSKDVTAEEKPKVLAYLPLFLAAIVFWSLEEQGSSILALFANERTQTSLFGFPIAASWFQSLNPVFVVILTPIFVTLWTK
;
A
#
# COMPACT_ATOMS: atom_id res chain seq x y z
N ALA A 1 -13.58 -6.65 0.66
CA ALA A 1 -12.62 -7.17 1.66
C ALA A 1 -13.12 -8.46 2.31
N LEU A 2 -14.23 -8.45 3.06
CA LEU A 2 -14.72 -9.64 3.81
C LEU A 2 -14.96 -10.91 2.97
N ILE A 3 -15.71 -10.80 1.88
CA ILE A 3 -16.17 -11.96 1.09
C ILE A 3 -15.12 -12.40 0.06
N ALA A 4 -14.21 -11.49 -0.32
CA ALA A 4 -13.30 -11.70 -1.43
C ALA A 4 -12.33 -12.88 -1.19
N PRO A 5 -11.62 -13.00 -0.05
CA PRO A 5 -10.75 -14.14 0.20
C PRO A 5 -11.50 -15.47 0.25
N LEU A 6 -12.76 -15.48 0.69
CA LEU A 6 -13.58 -16.69 0.70
C LEU A 6 -13.91 -17.15 -0.72
N VAL A 7 -14.43 -16.25 -1.56
CA VAL A 7 -14.86 -16.62 -2.92
C VAL A 7 -13.67 -16.82 -3.85
N VAL A 8 -12.76 -15.83 -3.91
CA VAL A 8 -11.60 -15.86 -4.81
C VAL A 8 -10.59 -16.91 -4.36
N GLY A 9 -10.35 -17.03 -3.05
CA GLY A 9 -9.43 -18.01 -2.49
C GLY A 9 -9.88 -19.43 -2.73
N THR A 10 -11.15 -19.75 -2.46
CA THR A 10 -11.70 -21.09 -2.75
C THR A 10 -11.66 -21.42 -4.23
N LEU A 11 -12.10 -20.51 -5.11
CA LEU A 11 -12.06 -20.75 -6.56
C LEU A 11 -10.63 -20.92 -7.08
N GLY A 12 -9.67 -20.14 -6.55
CA GLY A 12 -8.27 -20.22 -6.93
C GLY A 12 -7.60 -21.52 -6.48
N GLN A 13 -7.87 -21.97 -5.25
CA GLN A 13 -7.21 -23.11 -4.63
C GLN A 13 -7.85 -24.47 -4.99
N GLU A 14 -9.18 -24.53 -5.14
CA GLU A 14 -9.88 -25.79 -5.43
C GLU A 14 -10.07 -26.05 -6.93
N TYR A 15 -10.22 -24.99 -7.74
CA TYR A 15 -10.58 -25.12 -9.16
C TYR A 15 -9.47 -24.63 -10.09
N ASN A 16 -9.24 -23.31 -10.12
CA ASN A 16 -8.28 -22.69 -11.04
C ASN A 16 -7.98 -21.24 -10.64
N TYR A 17 -6.70 -20.89 -10.52
CA TYR A 17 -6.25 -19.53 -10.28
C TYR A 17 -6.79 -18.50 -11.30
N HIS A 18 -6.84 -18.83 -12.58
CA HIS A 18 -7.39 -17.95 -13.62
C HIS A 18 -8.86 -17.61 -13.36
N LEU A 19 -9.65 -18.58 -12.87
CA LEU A 19 -11.05 -18.37 -12.54
C LEU A 19 -11.17 -17.45 -11.31
N GLY A 20 -10.39 -17.69 -10.27
CA GLY A 20 -10.32 -16.82 -9.09
C GLY A 20 -9.99 -15.36 -9.46
N PHE A 21 -8.94 -15.15 -10.27
CA PHE A 21 -8.57 -13.82 -10.74
C PHE A 21 -9.64 -13.18 -11.63
N SER A 22 -10.31 -13.97 -12.48
CA SER A 22 -11.39 -13.46 -13.34
C SER A 22 -12.57 -12.96 -12.50
N VAL A 23 -12.96 -13.68 -11.46
CA VAL A 23 -14.02 -13.26 -10.53
C VAL A 23 -13.62 -11.99 -9.78
N ALA A 24 -12.36 -11.89 -9.34
CA ALA A 24 -11.85 -10.67 -8.72
C ALA A 24 -11.92 -9.46 -9.68
N ALA A 25 -11.56 -9.65 -10.97
CA ALA A 25 -11.63 -8.61 -11.99
C ALA A 25 -13.06 -8.12 -12.24
N VAL A 26 -14.04 -9.04 -12.28
CA VAL A 26 -15.47 -8.68 -12.38
C VAL A 26 -15.91 -7.84 -11.19
N GLY A 27 -15.52 -8.21 -9.96
CA GLY A 27 -15.79 -7.42 -8.77
C GLY A 27 -15.19 -6.00 -8.85
N MET A 28 -13.94 -5.89 -9.31
CA MET A 28 -13.28 -4.60 -9.51
C MET A 28 -13.99 -3.76 -10.57
N PHE A 29 -14.46 -4.36 -11.67
CA PHE A 29 -15.22 -3.67 -12.71
C PHE A 29 -16.47 -2.99 -12.14
N PHE A 30 -17.28 -3.72 -11.36
CA PHE A 30 -18.45 -3.12 -10.71
C PHE A 30 -18.10 -2.05 -9.67
N GLY A 31 -17.02 -2.26 -8.90
CA GLY A 31 -16.49 -1.25 -7.98
C GLY A 31 -16.09 0.04 -8.69
N LEU A 32 -15.45 -0.06 -9.86
CA LEU A 32 -15.08 1.08 -10.70
C LEU A 32 -16.30 1.76 -11.31
N LEU A 33 -17.32 1.01 -11.76
CA LEU A 33 -18.57 1.59 -12.21
C LEU A 33 -19.24 2.39 -11.09
N GLN A 34 -19.36 1.81 -9.89
CA GLN A 34 -19.90 2.51 -8.72
C GLN A 34 -19.10 3.79 -8.43
N TYR A 35 -17.77 3.71 -8.40
CA TYR A 35 -16.90 4.86 -8.18
C TYR A 35 -17.11 5.94 -9.24
N TYR A 36 -17.20 5.57 -10.52
CA TYR A 36 -17.41 6.51 -11.61
C TYR A 36 -18.76 7.22 -11.52
N PHE A 37 -19.86 6.48 -11.33
CA PHE A 37 -21.19 7.06 -11.29
C PHE A 37 -21.44 7.86 -10.00
N GLN A 38 -20.97 7.37 -8.86
CA GLN A 38 -21.15 8.05 -7.57
C GLN A 38 -20.15 9.20 -7.40
N GLY A 39 -18.89 9.00 -7.78
CA GLY A 39 -17.82 10.00 -7.69
C GLY A 39 -18.12 11.24 -8.51
N ARG A 40 -18.77 11.10 -9.66
CA ARG A 40 -19.26 12.25 -10.45
C ARG A 40 -20.26 13.13 -9.69
N LYS A 41 -21.00 12.59 -8.73
CA LYS A 41 -21.95 13.35 -7.91
C LYS A 41 -21.33 13.85 -6.62
N SER A 42 -20.57 13.00 -5.92
CA SER A 42 -20.03 13.31 -4.59
C SER A 42 -18.72 14.11 -4.60
N LEU A 43 -17.97 14.08 -5.71
CA LEU A 43 -16.66 14.74 -5.84
C LEU A 43 -16.67 15.88 -6.87
N ALA A 44 -17.83 16.24 -7.43
CA ALA A 44 -17.93 17.36 -8.36
C ALA A 44 -17.46 18.66 -7.69
N GLY A 45 -16.50 19.36 -8.31
CA GLY A 45 -15.93 20.61 -7.79
C GLY A 45 -14.87 20.45 -6.71
N ILE A 46 -14.67 19.26 -6.12
CA ILE A 46 -13.68 19.04 -5.06
C ILE A 46 -12.33 18.67 -5.68
N GLY A 47 -11.27 19.43 -5.36
CA GLY A 47 -9.90 19.09 -5.77
C GLY A 47 -9.59 19.24 -7.28
N GLN A 48 -10.42 19.99 -8.02
CA GLN A 48 -10.22 20.19 -9.47
C GLN A 48 -9.03 21.09 -9.82
N ALA A 49 -8.56 21.91 -8.87
CA ALA A 49 -7.36 22.73 -9.00
C ALA A 49 -6.38 22.39 -7.87
N PRO A 50 -5.07 22.26 -8.17
CA PRO A 50 -4.06 22.03 -7.15
C PRO A 50 -3.96 23.25 -6.23
N THR A 51 -3.89 23.02 -4.93
CA THR A 51 -3.79 24.09 -3.91
C THR A 51 -2.50 24.90 -4.05
N ASN A 52 -1.45 24.30 -4.61
CA ASN A 52 -0.19 24.96 -4.92
C ASN A 52 0.25 24.58 -6.35
N PRO A 53 -0.17 25.33 -7.39
CA PRO A 53 0.17 25.03 -8.77
C PRO A 53 1.66 25.32 -9.03
N MET A 54 2.35 24.35 -9.64
CA MET A 54 3.74 24.55 -10.06
C MET A 54 3.82 25.62 -11.15
N SER A 55 4.72 26.58 -10.98
CA SER A 55 5.07 27.54 -12.03
C SER A 55 5.65 26.84 -13.26
N LYS A 56 5.62 27.49 -14.42
CA LYS A 56 6.20 26.95 -15.67
C LYS A 56 7.70 26.64 -15.53
N GLU A 57 8.41 27.36 -14.69
CA GLU A 57 9.83 27.13 -14.42
C GLU A 57 10.04 25.88 -13.55
N GLU A 58 9.26 25.72 -12.49
CA GLU A 58 9.27 24.52 -11.65
C GLU A 58 8.88 23.27 -12.44
N GLN A 59 7.91 23.38 -13.35
CA GLN A 59 7.53 22.29 -14.24
C GLN A 59 8.71 21.84 -15.12
N LYS A 60 9.45 22.78 -15.70
CA LYS A 60 10.66 22.46 -16.49
C LYS A 60 11.75 21.84 -15.62
N LYS A 61 11.97 22.35 -14.41
CA LYS A 61 12.95 21.80 -13.46
C LYS A 61 12.59 20.38 -13.04
N PHE A 62 11.31 20.15 -12.71
CA PHE A 62 10.79 18.82 -12.39
C PHE A 62 10.91 17.87 -13.57
N ALA A 63 10.51 18.28 -14.78
CA ALA A 63 10.64 17.45 -15.96
C ALA A 63 12.10 17.04 -16.21
N LYS A 64 13.06 17.96 -16.06
CA LYS A 64 14.49 17.64 -16.16
C LYS A 64 14.94 16.66 -15.07
N ALA A 65 14.55 16.88 -13.81
CA ALA A 65 14.89 15.99 -12.70
C ALA A 65 14.27 14.59 -12.87
N PHE A 66 13.03 14.53 -13.35
CA PHE A 66 12.31 13.30 -13.61
C PHE A 66 12.94 12.52 -14.77
N MET A 67 13.28 13.21 -15.86
CA MET A 67 14.02 12.59 -16.97
C MET A 67 15.39 12.07 -16.53
N LEU A 68 16.11 12.83 -15.71
CA LEU A 68 17.36 12.36 -15.13
C LEU A 68 17.16 11.12 -14.25
N ALA A 69 16.13 11.10 -13.40
CA ALA A 69 15.80 9.94 -12.58
C ALA A 69 15.49 8.69 -13.42
N ILE A 70 14.74 8.85 -14.53
CA ILE A 70 14.49 7.76 -15.48
C ILE A 70 15.80 7.27 -16.11
N VAL A 71 16.65 8.18 -16.59
CA VAL A 71 17.94 7.80 -17.19
C VAL A 71 18.81 7.06 -16.19
N VAL A 72 18.92 7.54 -14.95
CA VAL A 72 19.66 6.87 -13.88
C VAL A 72 19.09 5.50 -13.59
N ALA A 73 17.75 5.37 -13.49
CA ALA A 73 17.10 4.08 -13.31
C ALA A 73 17.40 3.12 -14.46
N LEU A 74 17.31 3.58 -15.71
CA LEU A 74 17.64 2.76 -16.88
C LEU A 74 19.11 2.33 -16.90
N LEU A 75 20.04 3.20 -16.49
CA LEU A 75 21.46 2.86 -16.40
C LEU A 75 21.73 1.83 -15.30
N ILE A 76 21.10 1.98 -14.13
CA ILE A 76 21.24 1.05 -13.00
C ILE A 76 20.68 -0.34 -13.39
N PHE A 77 19.45 -0.38 -13.90
CA PHE A 77 18.79 -1.64 -14.28
C PHE A 77 19.40 -2.27 -15.54
N GLY A 78 19.77 -1.46 -16.53
CA GLY A 78 20.46 -1.90 -17.74
C GLY A 78 21.87 -2.42 -17.45
N GLY A 79 22.60 -1.75 -16.56
CA GLY A 79 23.90 -2.23 -16.06
C GLY A 79 23.77 -3.55 -15.31
N ALA A 80 22.77 -3.67 -14.43
CA ALA A 80 22.47 -4.93 -13.75
C ALA A 80 22.12 -6.06 -14.75
N TYR A 81 21.37 -5.75 -15.81
CA TYR A 81 21.06 -6.74 -16.86
C TYR A 81 22.30 -7.22 -17.59
N VAL A 82 23.13 -6.30 -18.10
CA VAL A 82 24.34 -6.64 -18.87
C VAL A 82 25.37 -7.37 -18.04
N THR A 83 25.47 -7.06 -16.75
CA THR A 83 26.39 -7.74 -15.82
C THR A 83 25.82 -9.06 -15.26
N GLY A 84 24.59 -9.44 -15.62
CA GLY A 84 23.95 -10.66 -15.12
C GLY A 84 23.46 -10.60 -13.67
N HIS A 85 23.40 -9.41 -13.06
CA HIS A 85 22.96 -9.19 -11.68
C HIS A 85 21.48 -8.76 -11.57
N LEU A 86 20.73 -8.68 -12.67
CA LEU A 86 19.31 -8.37 -12.64
C LEU A 86 18.50 -9.56 -12.11
N THR A 87 18.47 -9.70 -10.79
CA THR A 87 17.75 -10.76 -10.06
C THR A 87 16.56 -10.21 -9.29
N ILE A 88 15.72 -11.11 -8.75
CA ILE A 88 14.64 -10.74 -7.84
C ILE A 88 15.21 -10.03 -6.59
N ASP A 89 16.32 -10.52 -6.05
CA ASP A 89 16.98 -9.92 -4.89
C ASP A 89 17.49 -8.51 -5.21
N PHE A 90 18.04 -8.28 -6.41
CA PHE A 90 18.43 -6.94 -6.84
C PHE A 90 17.23 -5.99 -6.85
N PHE A 91 16.09 -6.43 -7.39
CA PHE A 91 14.86 -5.64 -7.40
C PHE A 91 14.37 -5.36 -5.98
N ILE A 92 14.25 -6.38 -5.13
CA ILE A 92 13.83 -6.25 -3.73
C ILE A 92 14.75 -5.28 -2.98
N ASN A 93 16.06 -5.43 -3.10
CA ASN A 93 17.03 -4.56 -2.43
C ASN A 93 16.93 -3.12 -2.93
N THR A 94 16.74 -2.91 -4.24
CA THR A 94 16.56 -1.57 -4.81
C THR A 94 15.33 -0.88 -4.23
N ILE A 95 14.19 -1.57 -4.20
CA ILE A 95 12.95 -1.02 -3.62
C ILE A 95 13.11 -0.77 -2.11
N SER A 96 13.75 -1.69 -1.38
CA SER A 96 14.01 -1.53 0.07
C SER A 96 14.89 -0.31 0.36
N VAL A 97 15.95 -0.10 -0.43
CA VAL A 97 16.81 1.09 -0.31
C VAL A 97 16.02 2.36 -0.58
N LEU A 98 15.21 2.39 -1.65
CA LEU A 98 14.33 3.53 -1.95
C LEU A 98 13.31 3.77 -0.84
N GLY A 99 12.75 2.71 -0.24
CA GLY A 99 11.81 2.77 0.87
C GLY A 99 12.39 3.44 2.12
N ILE A 100 13.71 3.40 2.32
CA ILE A 100 14.40 4.08 3.42
C ILE A 100 14.83 5.49 2.99
N LEU A 101 15.42 5.63 1.81
CA LEU A 101 15.99 6.89 1.34
C LEU A 101 14.91 7.96 1.08
N LEU A 102 13.75 7.58 0.53
CA LEU A 102 12.69 8.52 0.20
C LEU A 102 12.12 9.22 1.45
N PRO A 103 11.70 8.52 2.52
CA PRO A 103 11.30 9.18 3.76
C PRO A 103 12.38 10.09 4.33
N VAL A 104 13.64 9.62 4.40
CA VAL A 104 14.76 10.43 4.91
C VAL A 104 14.94 11.71 4.09
N TYR A 105 14.88 11.60 2.76
CA TYR A 105 14.92 12.73 1.85
C TYR A 105 13.76 13.69 2.08
N TYR A 106 12.52 13.19 2.18
CA TYR A 106 11.34 14.02 2.40
C TYR A 106 11.40 14.77 3.74
N PHE A 107 11.73 14.09 4.84
CA PHE A 107 11.86 14.75 6.15
C PHE A 107 13.00 15.78 6.14
N SER A 108 14.14 15.44 5.56
CA SER A 108 15.27 16.37 5.43
C SER A 108 14.89 17.60 4.60
N LYS A 109 14.21 17.41 3.47
CA LYS A 109 13.70 18.51 2.64
C LYS A 109 12.68 19.35 3.40
N MET A 110 11.74 18.74 4.14
CA MET A 110 10.75 19.49 4.92
C MET A 110 11.42 20.35 6.00
N LEU A 111 12.40 19.81 6.74
CA LEU A 111 13.09 20.53 7.81
C LEU A 111 14.01 21.65 7.29
N THR A 112 14.53 21.51 6.08
CA THR A 112 15.44 22.49 5.44
C THR A 112 14.73 23.44 4.48
N SER A 113 13.48 23.17 4.09
CA SER A 113 12.73 24.02 3.16
C SER A 113 12.47 25.41 3.75
N LYS A 114 12.50 26.41 2.87
CA LYS A 114 12.08 27.78 3.19
C LYS A 114 10.56 27.92 3.31
N ASP A 115 9.83 26.95 2.78
CA ASP A 115 8.36 26.92 2.80
C ASP A 115 7.81 26.44 4.15
N VAL A 116 8.66 25.93 5.05
CA VAL A 116 8.27 25.48 6.40
C VAL A 116 8.66 26.55 7.41
N THR A 117 7.66 27.14 8.04
CA THR A 117 7.82 28.22 9.01
C THR A 117 8.52 27.74 10.29
N ALA A 118 9.06 28.68 11.07
CA ALA A 118 9.72 28.36 12.34
C ALA A 118 8.77 27.67 13.35
N GLU A 119 7.47 27.94 13.27
CA GLU A 119 6.44 27.31 14.12
C GLU A 119 6.05 25.91 13.65
N GLU A 120 6.20 25.60 12.36
CA GLU A 120 5.88 24.28 11.80
C GLU A 120 7.01 23.26 11.98
N LYS A 121 8.27 23.70 11.97
CA LYS A 121 9.44 22.80 12.11
C LYS A 121 9.37 21.92 13.37
N PRO A 122 9.04 22.44 14.57
CA PRO A 122 8.86 21.61 15.76
C PRO A 122 7.76 20.56 15.60
N LYS A 123 6.69 20.86 14.85
CA LYS A 123 5.58 19.92 14.58
C LYS A 123 6.03 18.77 13.67
N VAL A 124 6.85 19.08 12.65
CA VAL A 124 7.47 18.06 11.78
C VAL A 124 8.39 17.14 12.59
N LEU A 125 9.19 17.70 13.50
CA LEU A 125 10.05 16.91 14.39
C LEU A 125 9.23 16.05 15.37
N ALA A 126 8.16 16.61 15.94
CA ALA A 126 7.25 15.87 16.82
C ALA A 126 6.51 14.73 16.11
N TYR A 127 6.37 14.81 14.78
CA TYR A 127 5.79 13.75 13.97
C TYR A 127 6.75 12.57 13.71
N LEU A 128 8.07 12.77 13.80
CA LEU A 128 9.04 11.69 13.53
C LEU A 128 8.84 10.44 14.40
N PRO A 129 8.63 10.54 15.73
CA PRO A 129 8.30 9.38 16.55
C PRO A 129 7.01 8.66 16.12
N LEU A 130 5.98 9.41 15.71
CA LEU A 130 4.73 8.84 15.22
C LEU A 130 4.94 8.11 13.89
N PHE A 131 5.76 8.67 13.00
CA PHE A 131 6.14 8.02 11.75
C PHE A 131 6.91 6.71 11.98
N LEU A 132 7.87 6.71 12.92
CA LEU A 132 8.61 5.50 13.28
C LEU A 132 7.69 4.44 13.90
N ALA A 133 6.77 4.85 14.77
CA ALA A 133 5.75 3.94 15.32
C ALA A 133 4.86 3.37 14.20
N ALA A 134 4.47 4.20 13.22
CA ALA A 134 3.70 3.76 12.06
C ALA A 134 4.49 2.77 11.19
N ILE A 135 5.80 2.94 11.01
CA ILE A 135 6.64 1.96 10.29
C ILE A 135 6.54 0.59 10.97
N VAL A 136 6.73 0.54 12.29
CA VAL A 136 6.67 -0.72 13.03
C VAL A 136 5.27 -1.34 12.94
N PHE A 137 4.23 -0.53 13.14
CA PHE A 137 2.84 -0.96 13.04
C PHE A 137 2.53 -1.57 11.67
N TRP A 138 2.77 -0.83 10.59
CA TRP A 138 2.49 -1.31 9.23
C TRP A 138 3.38 -2.49 8.84
N SER A 139 4.64 -2.52 9.28
CA SER A 139 5.51 -3.68 9.02
C SER A 139 4.98 -4.96 9.67
N LEU A 140 4.33 -4.86 10.83
CA LEU A 140 3.68 -6.00 11.48
C LEU A 140 2.35 -6.35 10.82
N GLU A 141 1.56 -5.36 10.42
CA GLU A 141 0.25 -5.56 9.78
C GLU A 141 0.39 -6.21 8.40
N GLU A 142 1.33 -5.74 7.57
CA GLU A 142 1.59 -6.27 6.22
C GLU A 142 2.12 -7.71 6.24
N GLN A 143 2.66 -8.19 7.37
CA GLN A 143 2.99 -9.60 7.54
C GLN A 143 1.75 -10.51 7.57
N GLY A 144 0.56 -9.94 7.80
CA GLY A 144 -0.72 -10.63 7.74
C GLY A 144 -0.98 -11.33 6.42
N SER A 145 -0.65 -10.67 5.31
CA SER A 145 -0.89 -11.18 3.95
C SER A 145 0.26 -12.04 3.39
N SER A 146 1.39 -12.08 4.08
CA SER A 146 2.60 -12.79 3.67
C SER A 146 2.97 -13.90 4.65
N ILE A 147 3.72 -13.57 5.72
CA ILE A 147 4.23 -14.55 6.69
C ILE A 147 3.10 -15.30 7.38
N LEU A 148 2.06 -14.59 7.85
CA LEU A 148 0.92 -15.24 8.51
C LEU A 148 0.07 -16.05 7.54
N ALA A 149 0.00 -15.67 6.26
CA ALA A 149 -0.64 -16.48 5.22
C ALA A 149 0.10 -17.81 5.02
N LEU A 150 1.44 -17.78 4.98
CA LEU A 150 2.26 -18.99 4.90
C LEU A 150 2.15 -19.84 6.17
N PHE A 151 2.16 -19.20 7.34
CA PHE A 151 1.96 -19.87 8.62
C PHE A 151 0.59 -20.56 8.71
N ALA A 152 -0.47 -19.92 8.21
CA ALA A 152 -1.79 -20.53 8.11
C ALA A 152 -1.80 -21.77 7.21
N ASN A 153 -0.97 -21.79 6.16
CA ASN A 153 -0.86 -22.92 5.24
C ASN A 153 0.01 -24.07 5.77
N GLU A 154 1.14 -23.76 6.41
CA GLU A 154 2.17 -24.75 6.76
C GLU A 154 2.16 -25.16 8.25
N ARG A 155 1.67 -24.31 9.14
CA ARG A 155 1.84 -24.43 10.59
C ARG A 155 0.53 -24.37 11.38
N THR A 156 -0.60 -24.30 10.69
CA THR A 156 -1.93 -24.26 11.30
C THR A 156 -2.72 -25.49 10.87
N GLN A 157 -3.55 -26.02 11.77
CA GLN A 157 -4.47 -27.08 11.41
C GLN A 157 -5.56 -26.52 10.49
N THR A 158 -5.51 -26.90 9.21
CA THR A 158 -6.43 -26.45 8.14
C THR A 158 -7.70 -27.30 8.06
N SER A 159 -8.08 -27.96 9.15
CA SER A 159 -9.35 -28.71 9.24
C SER A 159 -9.99 -28.50 10.61
N LEU A 160 -11.25 -28.08 10.61
CA LEU A 160 -12.04 -27.87 11.83
C LEU A 160 -13.33 -28.70 11.73
N PHE A 161 -13.56 -29.58 12.72
CA PHE A 161 -14.72 -30.49 12.72
C PHE A 161 -14.90 -31.32 11.42
N GLY A 162 -13.80 -31.66 10.74
CA GLY A 162 -13.82 -32.37 9.46
C GLY A 162 -14.02 -31.48 8.23
N PHE A 163 -14.24 -30.17 8.40
CA PHE A 163 -14.31 -29.22 7.30
C PHE A 163 -12.93 -28.66 6.97
N PRO A 164 -12.48 -28.74 5.70
CA PRO A 164 -11.25 -28.10 5.27
C PRO A 164 -11.42 -26.58 5.31
N ILE A 165 -10.44 -25.89 5.88
CA ILE A 165 -10.34 -24.43 5.92
C ILE A 165 -9.17 -24.04 5.03
N ALA A 166 -9.47 -23.33 3.95
CA ALA A 166 -8.46 -22.75 3.08
C ALA A 166 -7.64 -21.69 3.82
N ALA A 167 -6.31 -21.72 3.68
CA ALA A 167 -5.42 -20.74 4.30
C ALA A 167 -5.74 -19.29 3.87
N SER A 168 -6.28 -19.11 2.65
CA SER A 168 -6.72 -17.82 2.14
C SER A 168 -7.87 -17.20 2.95
N TRP A 169 -8.70 -18.00 3.63
CA TRP A 169 -9.82 -17.51 4.42
C TRP A 169 -9.39 -16.72 5.65
N PHE A 170 -8.20 -17.00 6.19
CA PHE A 170 -7.63 -16.27 7.33
C PHE A 170 -7.45 -14.78 7.03
N GLN A 171 -7.30 -14.38 5.76
CA GLN A 171 -7.25 -12.97 5.34
C GLN A 171 -8.56 -12.23 5.60
N SER A 172 -9.67 -12.94 5.79
CA SER A 172 -10.97 -12.36 6.16
C SER A 172 -11.06 -12.02 7.65
N LEU A 173 -10.17 -12.54 8.50
CA LEU A 173 -10.23 -12.32 9.94
C LEU A 173 -10.02 -10.84 10.30
N ASN A 174 -9.05 -10.17 9.67
CA ASN A 174 -8.80 -8.74 9.88
C ASN A 174 -10.07 -7.90 9.64
N PRO A 175 -10.71 -7.92 8.45
CA PRO A 175 -11.90 -7.12 8.24
C PRO A 175 -13.09 -7.56 9.12
N VAL A 176 -13.22 -8.85 9.48
CA VAL A 176 -14.26 -9.32 10.42
C VAL A 176 -14.05 -8.68 11.78
N PHE A 177 -12.83 -8.74 12.33
CA PHE A 177 -12.52 -8.11 13.61
C PHE A 177 -12.71 -6.61 13.57
N VAL A 178 -12.31 -5.93 12.50
CA VAL A 178 -12.56 -4.49 12.35
C VAL A 178 -14.06 -4.19 12.42
N VAL A 179 -14.91 -4.91 11.70
CA VAL A 179 -16.37 -4.67 11.70
C VAL A 179 -16.99 -4.93 13.08
N ILE A 180 -16.55 -5.97 13.78
CA ILE A 180 -17.08 -6.32 15.12
C ILE A 180 -16.58 -5.35 16.20
N LEU A 181 -15.28 -5.02 16.17
CA LEU A 181 -14.64 -4.22 17.22
C LEU A 181 -14.86 -2.71 17.04
N THR A 182 -15.08 -2.22 15.81
CA THR A 182 -15.26 -0.78 15.56
C THR A 182 -16.38 -0.18 16.41
N PRO A 183 -17.61 -0.72 16.47
CA PRO A 183 -18.66 -0.19 17.34
C PRO A 183 -18.27 -0.16 18.82
N ILE A 184 -17.59 -1.20 19.30
CA ILE A 184 -17.15 -1.31 20.70
C ILE A 184 -16.19 -0.17 21.02
N PHE A 185 -15.13 0.00 20.21
CA PHE A 185 -14.18 1.08 20.41
C PHE A 185 -14.84 2.45 20.28
N VAL A 186 -15.69 2.67 19.27
CA VAL A 186 -16.42 3.94 19.13
C VAL A 186 -17.20 4.26 20.41
N THR A 187 -17.96 3.30 20.96
CA THR A 187 -18.73 3.54 22.20
C THR A 187 -17.86 3.79 23.43
N LEU A 188 -16.66 3.21 23.49
CA LEU A 188 -15.70 3.46 24.58
C LEU A 188 -15.08 4.86 24.49
N TRP A 189 -14.80 5.34 23.27
CA TRP A 189 -14.16 6.64 23.04
C TRP A 189 -15.12 7.82 23.06
N THR A 190 -16.41 7.59 22.75
CA THR A 190 -17.45 8.64 22.80
C THR A 190 -18.07 8.83 24.19
N LYS A 191 -17.66 8.01 25.17
CA LYS A 191 -17.97 8.19 26.58
C LYS A 191 -16.80 8.89 27.27
#